data_AF-A0AAW9Q5I0-F1
#
_entry.id   AF-A0AAW9Q5I0-F1
#
_cell.length_a   1.000
_cell.length_b   1.000
_cell.length_c   1.000
_cell.angle_alpha   90.00
_cell.angle_beta   90.00
_cell.angle_gamma   90.00
#
_symmetry.space_group_name_H-M   'P 1'
#
loop_
_entity.id
_entity.type
_entity.pdbx_description
1 polymer ?
#
loop_
_entity_poly.entity_id
_entity_poly.type
_entity_poly.pdbx_seq_one_letter_code
_entity_poly.pdbx_strand_id
1 'polypeptide(L)'
;MTKGSGFGQLPGQPKKTKKKNVKREQASQKYDEMKKQGLPEFNIFVRYEGKDWIPAGSMTVDRSDKIVQAIFQQEQELLKGALRLYPKLSKYKDSLEYGYRFKEFPDEAIALAVRPQPTVGDKLAKTVTQLKEGLSSLFNQKKKTS
;
A
#
# COMPACT_ATOMS: atom_id res chain seq x y z
N MET A 1 -54.36 -2.58 -21.48
CA MET A 1 -53.04 -1.96 -21.22
C MET A 1 -52.67 -2.24 -19.76
N THR A 2 -51.54 -2.90 -19.55
CA THR A 2 -51.07 -3.48 -18.28
C THR A 2 -50.41 -2.45 -17.37
N LYS A 3 -50.73 -2.44 -16.07
CA LYS A 3 -49.82 -1.92 -15.04
C LYS A 3 -49.84 -2.84 -13.84
N GLY A 4 -48.89 -3.79 -13.84
CA GLY A 4 -48.65 -4.69 -12.72
C GLY A 4 -48.15 -3.90 -11.52
N SER A 5 -48.95 -3.91 -10.45
CA SER A 5 -48.54 -3.51 -9.11
C SER A 5 -47.72 -4.66 -8.54
N GLY A 6 -46.46 -4.41 -8.21
CA GLY A 6 -45.60 -5.47 -7.71
C GLY A 6 -44.23 -4.99 -7.29
N PHE A 7 -44.14 -4.29 -6.15
CA PHE A 7 -42.93 -4.27 -5.33
C PHE A 7 -43.32 -4.14 -3.86
N GLY A 8 -43.40 -5.29 -3.19
CA GLY A 8 -43.49 -5.37 -1.74
C GLY A 8 -42.25 -4.75 -1.11
N GLN A 9 -42.47 -3.74 -0.26
CA GLN A 9 -41.42 -3.10 0.52
C GLN A 9 -41.06 -4.00 1.70
N LEU A 10 -40.02 -4.82 1.56
CA LEU A 10 -39.38 -5.45 2.73
C LEU A 10 -38.57 -4.37 3.47
N PRO A 11 -38.72 -4.20 4.80
CA PRO A 11 -37.90 -3.29 5.57
C PRO A 11 -36.48 -3.87 5.67
N GLY A 12 -35.67 -3.58 4.66
CA GLY A 12 -34.28 -4.01 4.58
C GLY A 12 -33.45 -3.34 5.65
N GLN A 13 -32.89 -4.17 6.53
CA GLN A 13 -31.97 -3.84 7.63
C GLN A 13 -31.03 -2.65 7.34
N PRO A 14 -30.69 -1.83 8.36
CA PRO A 14 -29.74 -0.74 8.20
C PRO A 14 -28.40 -1.28 7.70
N LYS A 15 -28.08 -0.99 6.44
CA LYS A 15 -26.79 -1.29 5.81
C LYS A 15 -25.67 -0.75 6.70
N LYS A 16 -24.90 -1.64 7.31
CA LYS A 16 -23.63 -1.33 8.00
C LYS A 16 -22.58 -0.88 6.96
N THR A 17 -22.78 0.27 6.32
CA THR A 17 -21.90 0.84 5.30
C THR A 17 -21.45 2.22 5.73
N LYS A 18 -20.59 2.32 6.74
CA LYS A 18 -19.96 3.62 7.07
C LYS A 18 -18.44 3.58 7.07
N LYS A 19 -17.80 2.51 7.58
CA LYS A 19 -16.32 2.47 7.67
C LYS A 19 -15.58 2.32 6.33
N LYS A 20 -16.21 1.73 5.30
CA LYS A 20 -15.56 1.46 4.00
C LYS A 20 -15.59 2.67 3.05
N ASN A 21 -16.59 3.55 3.18
CA ASN A 21 -16.67 4.78 2.37
C ASN A 21 -15.66 5.82 2.83
N VAL A 22 -15.48 6.01 4.14
CA VAL A 22 -14.54 7.02 4.67
C VAL A 22 -13.12 6.79 4.15
N LYS A 23 -12.62 5.55 4.15
CA LYS A 23 -11.28 5.25 3.60
C LYS A 23 -11.18 5.51 2.09
N ARG A 24 -12.27 5.29 1.34
CA ARG A 24 -12.31 5.52 -0.11
C ARG A 24 -12.35 7.01 -0.43
N GLU A 25 -13.15 7.77 0.34
CA GLU A 25 -13.24 9.23 0.24
C GLU A 25 -11.92 9.88 0.65
N GLN A 26 -11.29 9.44 1.74
CA GLN A 26 -9.97 9.92 2.15
C GLN A 26 -8.89 9.62 1.12
N ALA A 27 -8.89 8.41 0.53
CA ALA A 27 -7.96 8.07 -0.54
C ALA A 27 -8.20 8.94 -1.79
N SER A 28 -9.46 9.23 -2.12
CA SER A 28 -9.82 10.11 -3.23
C SER A 28 -9.37 11.55 -2.98
N GLN A 29 -9.68 12.11 -1.81
CA GLN A 29 -9.29 13.46 -1.44
C GLN A 29 -7.77 13.63 -1.43
N LYS A 30 -7.06 12.66 -0.85
CA LYS A 30 -5.59 12.68 -0.85
C LYS A 30 -5.04 12.59 -2.28
N TYR A 31 -5.64 11.77 -3.15
CA TYR A 31 -5.25 11.71 -4.56
C TYR A 31 -5.50 13.05 -5.27
N ASP A 32 -6.64 13.68 -5.06
CA ASP A 32 -6.98 14.98 -5.64
C ASP A 32 -6.06 16.11 -5.13
N GLU A 33 -5.70 16.10 -3.84
CA GLU A 33 -4.73 17.02 -3.25
C GLU A 33 -3.33 16.81 -3.84
N MET A 34 -2.87 15.56 -3.93
CA MET A 34 -1.55 15.25 -4.49
C MET A 34 -1.48 15.61 -5.98
N LYS A 35 -2.57 15.42 -6.73
CA LYS A 35 -2.68 15.84 -8.12
C LYS A 35 -2.62 17.37 -8.26
N LYS A 36 -3.28 18.12 -7.37
CA LYS A 36 -3.21 19.60 -7.34
C LYS A 36 -1.81 20.11 -6.97
N GLN A 37 -1.07 19.35 -6.17
CA GLN A 37 0.31 19.66 -5.81
C GLN A 37 1.33 19.33 -6.91
N GLY A 38 0.90 18.73 -8.03
CA GLY A 38 1.80 18.32 -9.11
C GLY A 38 2.74 17.18 -8.70
N LEU A 39 2.34 16.37 -7.72
CA LEU A 39 3.14 15.25 -7.27
C LEU A 39 3.19 14.15 -8.33
N PRO A 40 4.34 13.47 -8.49
CA PRO A 40 4.52 12.48 -9.54
C PRO A 40 3.56 11.30 -9.37
N GLU A 41 2.80 11.02 -10.42
CA GLU A 41 1.90 9.87 -10.49
C GLU A 41 2.61 8.67 -11.14
N PHE A 42 2.47 7.50 -10.52
CA PHE A 42 3.05 6.25 -11.01
C PHE A 42 1.96 5.22 -11.31
N ASN A 43 2.12 4.52 -12.42
CA ASN A 43 1.40 3.29 -12.71
C ASN A 43 2.18 2.11 -12.13
N ILE A 44 1.46 1.23 -11.44
CA ILE A 44 2.01 0.05 -10.78
C ILE A 44 1.59 -1.19 -11.56
N PHE A 45 2.58 -2.02 -11.84
CA PHE A 45 2.43 -3.27 -12.55
C PHE A 45 2.88 -4.43 -11.67
N VAL A 46 2.32 -5.60 -11.94
CA VAL A 46 2.73 -6.87 -11.34
C VAL A 46 2.98 -7.88 -12.44
N ARG A 47 3.98 -8.72 -12.27
CA ARG A 47 4.18 -9.89 -13.12
C ARG A 47 4.61 -11.07 -12.26
N TYR A 48 4.53 -12.25 -12.84
CA TYR A 48 5.06 -13.49 -12.26
C TYR A 48 5.93 -14.17 -13.29
N GLU A 49 7.03 -14.78 -12.86
CA GLU A 49 7.91 -15.61 -13.72
C GLU A 49 8.36 -14.90 -15.02
N GLY A 50 8.59 -13.59 -14.98
CA GLY A 50 9.02 -12.82 -16.16
C GLY A 50 7.96 -12.69 -17.27
N LYS A 51 6.69 -13.02 -16.99
CA LYS A 51 5.58 -12.82 -17.94
C LYS A 51 5.25 -11.33 -18.13
N ASP A 52 4.25 -11.10 -18.97
CA ASP A 52 3.73 -9.77 -19.27
C ASP A 52 3.31 -9.01 -18.00
N TRP A 53 3.57 -7.70 -18.03
CA TRP A 53 3.20 -6.78 -16.98
C TRP A 53 1.69 -6.59 -16.93
N ILE A 54 1.10 -6.86 -15.77
CA ILE A 54 -0.32 -6.73 -15.52
C ILE A 54 -0.55 -5.45 -14.70
N PRO A 55 -1.48 -4.57 -15.10
CA PRO A 55 -1.78 -3.37 -14.33
C PRO A 55 -2.42 -3.76 -12.99
N ALA A 56 -1.77 -3.37 -11.89
CA ALA A 56 -2.29 -3.57 -10.54
C ALA A 56 -3.01 -2.32 -10.00
N GLY A 57 -2.56 -1.14 -10.42
CA GLY A 57 -3.17 0.13 -10.03
C GLY A 57 -2.28 1.33 -10.36
N SER A 58 -2.61 2.49 -9.78
CA SER A 58 -1.80 3.70 -9.85
C SER A 58 -1.70 4.33 -8.47
N MET A 59 -0.56 4.95 -8.15
CA MET A 59 -0.38 5.68 -6.90
C MET A 59 0.42 6.96 -7.11
N THR A 60 0.12 7.95 -6.28
CA THR A 60 0.89 9.19 -6.19
C THR A 60 1.70 9.15 -4.89
N VAL A 61 2.95 9.61 -4.96
CA VAL A 61 3.84 9.66 -3.80
C VAL A 61 4.45 11.04 -3.65
N ASP A 62 4.72 11.43 -2.40
CA ASP A 62 5.29 12.74 -2.07
C ASP A 62 6.67 12.97 -2.70
N ARG A 63 7.45 11.88 -2.86
CA ARG A 63 8.76 11.89 -3.50
C ARG A 63 8.98 10.60 -4.29
N SER A 64 9.62 10.72 -5.46
CA SER A 64 9.89 9.59 -6.37
C SER A 64 10.76 8.49 -5.75
N ASP A 65 11.67 8.83 -4.83
CA ASP A 65 12.52 7.89 -4.09
C ASP A 65 11.72 6.95 -3.16
N LYS A 66 10.54 7.38 -2.71
CA LYS A 66 9.68 6.60 -1.80
C LYS A 66 8.71 5.65 -2.50
N ILE A 67 8.67 5.65 -3.85
CA ILE A 67 7.71 4.83 -4.60
C ILE A 67 7.83 3.34 -4.27
N VAL A 68 9.06 2.83 -4.21
CA VAL A 68 9.34 1.43 -3.90
C VAL A 68 8.80 1.06 -2.51
N GLN A 69 9.07 1.91 -1.50
CA GLN A 69 8.56 1.70 -0.15
C GLN A 69 7.02 1.75 -0.09
N ALA A 70 6.41 2.70 -0.80
CA ALA A 70 4.96 2.87 -0.84
C ALA A 70 4.25 1.67 -1.49
N ILE A 71 4.81 1.11 -2.58
CA ILE A 71 4.31 -0.11 -3.23
C ILE A 71 4.26 -1.27 -2.24
N PHE A 72 5.37 -1.51 -1.51
CA PHE A 72 5.42 -2.60 -0.53
C PHE A 72 4.55 -2.33 0.71
N GLN A 73 4.34 -1.07 1.09
CA GLN A 73 3.45 -0.72 2.18
C GLN A 73 1.97 -0.97 1.84
N GLN A 74 1.57 -0.74 0.58
CA GLN A 74 0.20 -0.95 0.09
C GLN A 74 0.04 -2.26 -0.72
N GLU A 75 1.02 -3.16 -0.65
CA GLU A 75 1.12 -4.39 -1.43
C GLU A 75 -0.17 -5.22 -1.38
N GLN A 76 -0.76 -5.37 -0.19
CA GLN A 76 -1.98 -6.15 -0.01
C GLN A 76 -3.20 -5.53 -0.71
N GLU A 77 -3.31 -4.19 -0.74
CA GLU A 77 -4.42 -3.51 -1.42
C GLU A 77 -4.27 -3.60 -2.93
N LEU A 78 -3.05 -3.40 -3.43
CA LEU A 78 -2.71 -3.56 -4.85
C LEU A 78 -2.94 -4.99 -5.32
N LEU A 79 -2.45 -5.98 -4.55
CA LEU A 79 -2.65 -7.39 -4.85
C LEU A 79 -4.12 -7.77 -4.83
N LYS A 80 -4.92 -7.25 -3.89
CA LYS A 80 -6.36 -7.49 -3.86
C LYS A 80 -7.07 -6.92 -5.09
N GLY A 81 -6.67 -5.75 -5.55
CA GLY A 81 -7.14 -5.15 -6.80
C GLY A 81 -6.79 -6.01 -8.01
N ALA A 82 -5.51 -6.38 -8.12
CA ALA A 82 -5.00 -7.23 -9.20
C ALA A 82 -5.67 -8.60 -9.21
N LEU A 83 -5.83 -9.28 -8.07
CA LEU A 83 -6.48 -10.59 -7.97
C LEU A 83 -7.96 -10.57 -8.34
N ARG A 84 -8.64 -9.43 -8.13
CA ARG A 84 -10.03 -9.26 -8.55
C ARG A 84 -10.16 -9.28 -10.07
N LEU A 85 -9.20 -8.67 -10.77
CA LEU A 85 -9.17 -8.62 -12.23
C LEU A 85 -8.55 -9.90 -12.82
N TYR A 86 -7.55 -10.44 -12.14
CA TYR A 86 -6.72 -11.55 -12.58
C TYR A 86 -6.58 -12.60 -11.47
N PRO A 87 -7.60 -13.45 -11.24
CA PRO A 87 -7.57 -14.46 -10.17
C PRO A 87 -6.44 -15.49 -10.35
N LYS A 88 -5.91 -15.65 -11.56
CA LYS A 88 -4.75 -16.53 -11.86
C LYS A 88 -3.49 -16.14 -11.09
N LEU A 89 -3.34 -14.85 -10.73
CA LEU A 89 -2.22 -14.37 -9.90
C LEU A 89 -2.25 -14.97 -8.49
N SER A 90 -3.38 -15.55 -8.04
CA SER A 90 -3.49 -16.12 -6.70
C SER A 90 -2.54 -17.29 -6.46
N LYS A 91 -2.08 -17.96 -7.53
CA LYS A 91 -1.15 -19.09 -7.44
C LYS A 91 0.31 -18.65 -7.27
N TYR A 92 0.62 -17.41 -7.62
CA TYR A 92 1.98 -16.90 -7.70
C TYR A 92 2.25 -15.79 -6.70
N LYS A 93 1.38 -15.60 -5.69
CA LYS A 93 1.43 -14.46 -4.75
C LYS A 93 2.80 -14.27 -4.12
N ASP A 94 3.48 -15.37 -3.81
CA ASP A 94 4.79 -15.36 -3.14
C ASP A 94 5.96 -15.08 -4.10
N SER A 95 5.72 -15.12 -5.42
CA SER A 95 6.71 -14.93 -6.49
C SER A 95 6.35 -13.77 -7.41
N LEU A 96 5.51 -12.83 -6.94
CA LEU A 96 5.15 -11.65 -7.70
C LEU A 96 6.28 -10.63 -7.68
N GLU A 97 6.60 -10.13 -8.86
CA GLU A 97 7.47 -8.99 -9.07
C GLU A 97 6.61 -7.74 -9.26
N TYR A 98 7.02 -6.66 -8.61
CA TYR A 98 6.36 -5.36 -8.71
C TYR A 98 7.17 -4.46 -9.62
N GLY A 99 6.47 -3.73 -10.48
CA GLY A 99 7.05 -2.77 -11.39
C GLY A 99 6.34 -1.42 -11.26
N TYR A 100 7.03 -0.35 -11.55
CA TYR A 100 6.46 0.99 -11.58
C TYR A 100 6.94 1.77 -12.79
N ARG A 101 6.10 2.69 -13.25
CA ARG A 101 6.41 3.62 -14.33
C ARG A 101 5.73 4.94 -14.07
N PHE A 102 6.36 6.04 -14.45
CA PHE A 102 5.69 7.33 -14.44
C PHE A 102 4.46 7.32 -15.35
N LYS A 103 3.39 7.95 -14.89
CA LYS A 103 2.15 8.04 -15.66
C LYS A 103 2.27 9.04 -16.81
N GLU A 104 3.08 10.08 -16.62
CA GLU A 104 3.37 11.11 -17.62
C GLU A 104 4.26 10.60 -18.75
N PHE A 105 5.01 9.50 -18.52
CA PHE A 105 5.92 8.91 -19.48
C PHE A 105 5.51 7.45 -19.80
N PRO A 106 4.49 7.25 -20.66
CA PRO A 106 4.02 5.91 -21.02
C PRO A 106 5.02 5.12 -21.87
N ASP A 107 6.01 5.78 -22.47
CA ASP A 107 7.02 5.15 -23.33
C ASP A 107 8.23 4.62 -22.53
N GLU A 108 8.35 4.98 -21.25
CA GLU A 108 9.42 4.47 -20.40
C GLU A 108 9.27 2.98 -20.09
N ALA A 109 10.40 2.32 -19.92
CA ALA A 109 10.44 0.95 -19.44
C ALA A 109 9.91 0.87 -17.99
N ILE A 110 9.23 -0.22 -17.66
CA ILE A 110 8.75 -0.46 -16.30
C ILE A 110 9.95 -0.79 -15.41
N ALA A 111 10.20 0.06 -14.42
CA ALA A 111 11.25 -0.13 -13.44
C ALA A 111 10.84 -1.20 -12.42
N LEU A 112 11.71 -2.17 -12.17
CA LEU A 112 11.50 -3.22 -11.18
C LEU A 112 11.66 -2.67 -9.76
N ALA A 113 10.62 -2.80 -8.94
CA ALA A 113 10.67 -2.47 -7.52
C ALA A 113 11.32 -3.61 -6.74
N VAL A 114 12.58 -3.42 -6.36
CA VAL A 114 13.29 -4.36 -5.47
C VAL A 114 13.05 -3.95 -4.03
N ARG A 115 12.63 -4.89 -3.16
CA ARG A 115 12.47 -4.60 -1.72
C ARG A 115 13.79 -4.06 -1.19
N PRO A 116 13.82 -2.87 -0.55
CA PRO A 116 15.02 -2.39 0.11
C PRO A 116 15.36 -3.40 1.21
N GLN A 117 16.45 -4.15 1.02
CA GLN A 117 16.92 -5.04 2.06
C GLN A 117 17.36 -4.17 3.24
N PRO A 118 16.98 -4.50 4.48
CA PRO A 118 17.49 -3.77 5.63
C PRO A 118 19.00 -3.98 5.66
N THR A 119 19.74 -2.93 5.29
CA THR A 119 21.20 -2.90 5.35
C THR A 119 21.61 -3.31 6.77
N VAL A 120 22.65 -4.14 6.90
CA VAL A 120 23.11 -4.71 8.17
C VAL A 120 23.28 -3.64 9.27
N GLY A 121 23.59 -2.39 8.91
CA GLY A 121 23.67 -1.24 9.82
C GLY A 121 22.38 -0.92 10.60
N ASP A 122 21.19 -1.11 10.03
CA ASP A 122 19.90 -0.87 10.69
C ASP A 122 19.63 -1.88 11.82
N LYS A 123 20.16 -3.11 11.68
CA LYS A 123 20.01 -4.16 12.70
C LYS A 123 20.91 -3.90 13.90
N LEU A 124 22.15 -3.45 13.68
CA LEU A 124 23.11 -3.15 14.74
C LEU A 124 22.70 -1.92 15.57
N ALA A 125 22.15 -0.89 14.93
CA ALA A 125 21.66 0.30 15.64
C ALA A 125 20.55 -0.02 16.66
N LYS A 126 19.65 -0.96 16.33
CA LYS A 126 18.57 -1.38 17.23
C LYS A 126 19.09 -2.15 18.44
N THR A 127 20.10 -3.00 18.27
CA THR A 127 20.70 -3.76 19.37
C THR A 127 21.50 -2.88 20.33
N VAL A 128 22.26 -1.91 19.79
CA VAL A 128 23.04 -0.96 20.61
C VAL A 128 22.12 -0.04 21.42
N THR A 129 20.98 0.38 20.85
CA THR A 129 20.00 1.21 21.55
C THR A 129 19.35 0.45 22.72
N GLN A 130 18.99 -0.83 22.53
CA GLN A 130 18.41 -1.66 23.61
C GLN A 130 19.40 -1.92 24.77
N LEU A 131 20.70 -2.09 24.47
CA LEU A 131 21.71 -2.26 25.52
C LEU A 131 21.94 -0.96 26.33
N LYS A 132 21.87 0.19 25.68
CA LYS A 132 22.02 1.50 26.34
C LYS A 132 20.86 1.78 27.31
N GLU A 133 19.63 1.42 26.95
CA GLU A 133 18.45 1.59 27.81
C GLU A 133 18.49 0.67 29.04
N GLY A 134 18.93 -0.58 28.88
CA GLY A 134 19.08 -1.53 29.99
C GLY A 134 20.14 -1.11 31.02
N LEU A 135 21.28 -0.58 30.57
CA LEU A 135 22.35 -0.07 31.45
C LEU A 135 21.96 1.24 32.16
N SER A 136 21.19 2.11 31.50
CA SER A 136 20.75 3.39 32.06
C SER A 136 19.73 3.20 33.19
N SER A 137 18.83 2.22 33.06
CA SER A 137 17.83 1.89 34.08
C SER A 137 18.46 1.37 35.38
N LEU A 138 19.55 0.60 35.27
CA LEU A 138 20.29 0.08 36.44
C LEU A 138 21.10 1.14 37.17
N PHE A 139 21.63 2.15 36.47
CA PHE A 139 22.45 3.19 37.12
C PHE A 139 21.60 4.27 37.83
N ASN A 140 20.38 4.50 37.37
CA ASN A 140 19.50 5.51 37.97
C ASN A 140 18.74 5.04 39.23
N GLN A 141 18.74 3.72 39.51
CA GLN A 141 18.08 3.16 40.69
C GLN A 141 18.89 3.33 41.98
N LYS A 142 20.17 3.71 41.90
CA LYS A 142 21.06 3.86 43.07
C LYS A 142 21.09 5.28 43.68
N LYS A 143 20.38 6.26 43.10
CA LYS A 143 20.36 7.67 43.58
C LYS A 143 19.09 8.09 44.35
N LYS A 144 18.18 7.17 44.66
CA LYS A 144 16.89 7.48 45.33
C LYS A 144 16.70 6.81 46.70
N THR A 145 17.79 6.48 47.37
CA THR A 145 17.80 6.08 48.79
C THR A 145 18.98 6.77 49.48
N SER A 146 18.81 8.06 49.77
CA SER A 146 19.53 8.75 50.83
C SER A 146 18.65 9.84 51.40
#